data_AF-K1QAX1-F1
#
_entry.id   AF-K1QAX1-F1
#
_cell.length_a   1.000
_cell.length_b   1.000
_cell.length_c   1.000
_cell.angle_alpha   90.00
_cell.angle_beta   90.00
_cell.angle_gamma   90.00
#
_symmetry.space_group_name_H-M   'P 1'
#
loop_
_entity.id
_entity.type
_entity.pdbx_description
1 polymer ?
#
loop_
_entity_poly.entity_id
_entity_poly.type
_entity_poly.pdbx_seq_one_letter_code
_entity_poly.pdbx_strand_id
1 'polypeptide(L)'
;MKILPKTPMSPEINSTKWLSKTFQMFIKNFWIGGTDAMKEGNWVWMSTQDPLDYNGWNPGEPNNGVGAACMAMANHEHYHWNDDFCTKILCIGVIQAQVKEAGICPSHWKHHGSNCYLIVTGPMLNWRDAVSTSGLGPLINVKKAIGSGQTVNNL
;
A
#
# COMPACT_ATOMS: atom_id res chain seq x y z
N MET A 1 -38.81 -2.95 -13.92
CA MET A 1 -37.34 -2.82 -13.94
C MET A 1 -36.88 -2.37 -12.56
N LYS A 2 -36.14 -3.21 -11.83
CA LYS A 2 -35.49 -2.76 -10.59
C LYS A 2 -34.17 -2.09 -10.98
N ILE A 3 -34.11 -0.77 -10.84
CA ILE A 3 -32.85 -0.04 -10.89
C ILE A 3 -32.13 -0.41 -9.59
N LEU A 4 -31.13 -1.28 -9.67
CA LEU A 4 -30.23 -1.51 -8.55
C LEU A 4 -29.45 -0.20 -8.31
N PRO A 5 -29.26 0.25 -7.05
CA PRO A 5 -28.45 1.41 -6.77
C PRO A 5 -27.06 1.15 -7.37
N LYS A 6 -26.55 2.10 -8.16
CA LYS A 6 -25.15 2.08 -8.59
C LYS A 6 -24.32 1.93 -7.33
N THR A 7 -23.62 0.80 -7.18
CA THR A 7 -22.64 0.63 -6.12
C THR A 7 -21.64 1.79 -6.24
N PRO A 8 -21.31 2.49 -5.14
CA PRO A 8 -20.35 3.58 -5.19
C PRO A 8 -19.02 3.03 -5.74
N MET A 9 -18.35 3.85 -6.56
CA MET A 9 -17.03 3.60 -7.18
C MET A 9 -16.11 2.75 -6.30
N SER A 10 -15.40 1.80 -6.92
CA SER A 10 -14.55 0.83 -6.23
C SER A 10 -13.46 1.49 -5.36
N PRO A 11 -13.04 0.83 -4.27
CA PRO A 11 -12.36 1.48 -3.14
C PRO A 11 -10.92 1.95 -3.41
N GLU A 12 -10.28 1.58 -4.52
CA GLU A 12 -8.80 1.57 -4.55
C GLU A 12 -8.15 2.91 -4.96
N ILE A 13 -8.85 3.79 -5.71
CA ILE A 13 -8.43 5.21 -5.93
C ILE A 13 -8.62 6.01 -4.62
N ASN A 14 -9.49 5.55 -3.74
CA ASN A 14 -9.65 6.11 -2.40
C ASN A 14 -8.61 5.61 -1.42
N SER A 15 -7.78 4.61 -1.74
CA SER A 15 -6.84 4.03 -0.78
C SER A 15 -5.82 5.04 -0.28
N THR A 16 -5.14 5.82 -1.13
CA THR A 16 -4.18 6.85 -0.67
C THR A 16 -4.86 7.92 0.18
N LYS A 17 -6.02 8.42 -0.25
CA LYS A 17 -6.79 9.42 0.49
C LYS A 17 -7.33 8.87 1.82
N TRP A 18 -7.74 7.61 1.82
CA TRP A 18 -8.20 6.90 3.01
C TRP A 18 -7.05 6.59 3.94
N LEU A 19 -5.90 6.12 3.43
CA LEU A 19 -4.66 5.89 4.16
C LEU A 19 -4.25 7.20 4.86
N SER A 20 -4.16 8.29 4.10
CA SER A 20 -3.89 9.63 4.62
C SER A 20 -4.88 10.00 5.73
N LYS A 21 -6.19 9.99 5.46
CA LYS A 21 -7.20 10.41 6.45
C LYS A 21 -7.24 9.52 7.70
N THR A 22 -7.05 8.21 7.53
CA THR A 22 -7.17 7.22 8.62
C THR A 22 -5.91 7.20 9.47
N PHE A 23 -4.75 7.44 8.87
CA PHE A 23 -3.46 7.20 9.51
C PHE A 23 -2.68 8.49 9.81
N GLN A 24 -3.12 9.65 9.33
CA GLN A 24 -2.48 10.95 9.58
C GLN A 24 -2.25 11.28 11.06
N MET A 25 -3.10 10.78 11.94
CA MET A 25 -2.99 11.04 13.38
C MET A 25 -2.05 10.06 14.10
N PHE A 26 -1.64 8.97 13.46
CA PHE A 26 -0.93 7.86 14.10
C PHE A 26 0.50 7.68 13.58
N ILE A 27 0.74 7.90 12.28
CA ILE A 27 2.05 7.71 11.65
C ILE A 27 2.33 8.82 10.64
N LYS A 28 3.54 9.39 10.71
CA LYS A 28 3.98 10.43 9.77
C LYS A 28 4.57 9.83 8.50
N ASN A 29 5.53 8.93 8.66
CA ASN A 29 6.27 8.29 7.58
C ASN A 29 6.30 6.79 7.82
N PHE A 30 6.04 6.00 6.79
CA PHE A 30 6.00 4.54 6.92
C PHE A 30 6.28 3.81 5.62
N TRP A 31 6.72 2.56 5.76
CA TRP A 31 7.01 1.69 4.62
C TRP A 31 5.74 1.13 3.98
N ILE A 32 5.77 1.00 2.65
CA ILE A 32 4.83 0.21 1.86
C ILE A 32 5.59 -0.80 0.99
N GLY A 33 4.89 -1.71 0.33
CA GLY A 33 5.50 -2.89 -0.29
C GLY A 33 6.30 -2.64 -1.58
N GLY A 34 6.40 -1.41 -2.06
CA GLY A 34 7.05 -1.08 -3.33
C GLY A 34 8.57 -1.13 -3.25
N THR A 35 9.22 -1.69 -4.28
CA THR A 35 10.67 -1.72 -4.43
C THR A 35 11.07 -1.81 -5.90
N ASP A 36 12.23 -1.27 -6.27
CA ASP A 36 12.89 -1.49 -7.55
C ASP A 36 14.30 -2.10 -7.39
N ALA A 37 14.59 -2.71 -6.23
CA ALA A 37 15.92 -3.22 -5.87
C ALA A 37 16.49 -4.26 -6.85
N MET A 38 15.63 -4.92 -7.63
CA MET A 38 16.03 -5.86 -8.68
C MET A 38 16.56 -5.15 -9.93
N LYS A 39 15.98 -3.99 -10.28
CA LYS A 39 16.34 -3.22 -11.47
C LYS A 39 15.83 -1.79 -11.32
N GLU A 40 16.76 -0.86 -11.08
CA GLU A 40 16.51 0.58 -10.95
C GLU A 40 15.48 1.09 -11.98
N GLY A 41 14.49 1.84 -11.50
CA GLY A 41 13.41 2.39 -12.31
C GLY A 41 12.31 1.39 -12.69
N ASN A 42 12.41 0.11 -12.31
CA ASN A 42 11.38 -0.91 -12.53
C ASN A 42 10.77 -1.32 -11.19
N TRP A 43 9.81 -0.52 -10.75
CA TRP A 43 9.14 -0.72 -9.48
C TRP A 43 8.12 -1.87 -9.52
N VAL A 44 8.18 -2.71 -8.50
CA VAL A 44 7.27 -3.84 -8.27
C VAL A 44 6.78 -3.86 -6.83
N TRP A 45 5.67 -4.55 -6.60
CA TRP A 45 5.21 -4.86 -5.26
C TRP A 45 5.91 -6.12 -4.73
N MET A 46 6.71 -6.02 -3.67
CA MET A 46 7.54 -7.11 -3.17
C MET A 46 6.76 -8.41 -2.87
N SER A 47 5.51 -8.28 -2.39
CA SER A 47 4.68 -9.41 -2.00
C SER A 47 4.13 -10.23 -3.18
N THR A 48 3.95 -9.61 -4.34
CA THR A 48 3.34 -10.25 -5.53
C THR A 48 4.28 -10.29 -6.73
N GLN A 49 5.36 -9.50 -6.72
CA GLN A 49 6.26 -9.24 -7.85
C GLN A 49 5.58 -8.55 -9.06
N ASP A 50 4.28 -8.26 -8.97
CA ASP A 50 3.56 -7.46 -9.96
C ASP A 50 4.19 -6.05 -10.14
N PRO A 51 4.27 -5.55 -11.38
CA PRO A 51 4.64 -4.16 -11.65
C PRO A 51 3.58 -3.19 -11.09
N LEU A 52 3.97 -1.93 -10.93
CA LEU A 52 3.01 -0.88 -10.57
C LEU A 52 1.95 -0.71 -11.67
N ASP A 53 0.68 -0.70 -11.28
CA ASP A 53 -0.49 -0.51 -12.15
C ASP A 53 -1.14 0.88 -11.98
N TYR A 54 -0.60 1.66 -11.06
CA TYR A 54 -1.04 2.98 -10.65
C TYR A 54 0.19 3.86 -10.42
N ASN A 55 0.07 5.15 -10.72
CA ASN A 55 1.09 6.14 -10.38
C ASN A 55 0.61 6.95 -9.17
N GLY A 56 1.14 6.63 -8.00
CA GLY A 56 0.90 7.34 -6.74
C GLY A 56 2.12 8.12 -6.24
N TRP A 57 3.15 8.30 -7.06
CA TRP A 57 4.34 9.08 -6.72
C TRP A 57 3.99 10.52 -6.36
N ASN A 58 4.72 11.08 -5.38
CA ASN A 58 4.69 12.50 -5.12
C ASN A 58 5.26 13.26 -6.33
N PRO A 59 4.80 14.48 -6.65
CA PRO A 59 5.38 15.24 -7.77
C PRO A 59 6.90 15.39 -7.63
N GLY A 60 7.63 14.85 -8.59
CA GLY A 60 9.10 14.83 -8.58
C GLY A 60 9.72 13.52 -8.11
N GLU A 61 8.93 12.53 -7.69
CA GLU A 61 9.40 11.19 -7.32
C GLU A 61 9.20 10.15 -8.44
N PRO A 62 10.00 9.07 -8.46
CA PRO A 62 11.15 8.80 -7.59
C PRO A 62 12.38 9.63 -7.99
N ASN A 63 13.14 10.16 -7.01
CA ASN A 63 14.30 11.03 -7.26
C ASN A 63 15.60 10.69 -6.51
N ASN A 64 15.58 9.75 -5.56
CA ASN A 64 16.76 9.48 -4.74
C ASN A 64 17.77 8.57 -5.45
N GLY A 65 17.39 7.98 -6.59
CA GLY A 65 18.27 7.30 -7.54
C GLY A 65 18.89 6.01 -7.00
N VAL A 66 20.02 5.60 -7.58
CA VAL A 66 20.62 4.28 -7.33
C VAL A 66 20.86 4.04 -5.84
N GLY A 67 20.15 3.06 -5.28
CA GLY A 67 20.24 2.65 -3.88
C GLY A 67 19.06 3.07 -3.00
N ALA A 68 18.18 3.95 -3.48
CA ALA A 68 16.93 4.31 -2.82
C ALA A 68 15.78 3.37 -3.25
N ALA A 69 15.97 2.07 -3.05
CA ALA A 69 15.12 1.07 -3.69
C ALA A 69 13.85 0.68 -2.90
N CYS A 70 13.42 1.49 -1.94
CA CYS A 70 12.36 1.13 -1.00
C CYS A 70 11.29 2.23 -0.89
N MET A 71 10.03 1.85 -1.08
CA MET A 71 8.93 2.82 -1.17
C MET A 71 8.35 3.16 0.21
N ALA A 72 8.26 4.45 0.50
CA ALA A 72 7.60 5.01 1.68
C ALA A 72 6.41 5.90 1.30
N MET A 73 5.56 6.18 2.29
CA MET A 73 4.59 7.28 2.25
C MET A 73 4.89 8.23 3.40
N ALA A 74 4.87 9.53 3.13
CA ALA A 74 5.21 10.55 4.12
C ALA A 74 4.18 11.68 4.20
N ASN A 75 3.98 12.22 5.39
CA ASN A 75 2.98 13.26 5.64
C ASN A 75 3.24 14.57 4.88
N HIS A 76 4.52 14.95 4.74
CA HIS A 76 4.95 16.17 4.05
C HIS A 76 4.80 16.06 2.52
N GLU A 77 4.57 14.85 2.01
CA GLU A 77 4.29 14.55 0.60
C GLU A 77 2.80 14.25 0.39
N HIS A 78 1.95 14.71 1.33
CA HIS A 78 0.52 14.43 1.33
C HIS A 78 0.20 12.92 1.27
N TYR A 79 1.09 12.09 1.81
CA TYR A 79 1.04 10.63 1.75
C TYR A 79 1.05 10.08 0.31
N HIS A 80 1.69 10.75 -0.63
CA HIS A 80 2.09 10.12 -1.90
C HIS A 80 3.34 9.26 -1.69
N TRP A 81 3.71 8.50 -2.72
CA TRP A 81 4.87 7.63 -2.67
C TRP A 81 6.17 8.41 -2.84
N ASN A 82 7.20 7.95 -2.13
CA ASN A 82 8.57 8.42 -2.21
C ASN A 82 9.52 7.22 -2.17
N ASP A 83 10.60 7.29 -2.92
CA ASP A 83 11.66 6.29 -2.91
C ASP A 83 12.68 6.68 -1.84
N ASP A 84 13.10 5.74 -1.02
CA ASP A 84 14.01 6.03 0.07
C ASP A 84 15.01 4.91 0.28
N PHE A 85 16.13 5.25 0.92
CA PHE A 85 17.15 4.30 1.28
C PHE A 85 16.55 3.24 2.21
N CYS A 86 16.63 1.99 1.79
CA CYS A 86 16.09 0.85 2.52
C CYS A 86 16.61 0.72 3.96
N THR A 87 17.75 1.36 4.28
CA THR A 87 18.39 1.39 5.60
C THR A 87 17.77 2.39 6.56
N LYS A 88 16.93 3.33 6.10
CA LYS A 88 16.23 4.25 7.01
C LYS A 88 15.30 3.47 7.94
N ILE A 89 15.14 3.98 9.16
CA ILE A 89 14.26 3.38 10.16
C ILE A 89 12.95 4.17 10.18
N LEU A 90 11.87 3.55 9.70
CA LEU A 90 10.53 4.13 9.66
C LEU A 90 9.53 3.24 10.39
N CYS A 91 8.30 3.70 10.58
CA CYS A 91 7.22 2.82 11.02
C CYS A 91 7.04 1.67 10.01
N ILE A 92 6.83 0.44 10.52
CA ILE A 92 6.63 -0.77 9.72
C ILE A 92 5.53 -0.56 8.67
N GLY A 93 4.52 0.25 9.00
CA GLY A 93 3.54 0.77 8.07
C GLY A 93 2.20 0.10 8.17
N VAL A 94 1.55 -0.07 7.02
CA VAL A 94 0.22 -0.66 6.94
C VAL A 94 0.35 -2.06 6.38
N ILE A 95 0.00 -3.05 7.20
CA ILE A 95 -0.07 -4.44 6.77
C ILE A 95 -1.45 -4.68 6.18
N GLN A 96 -1.50 -5.28 4.99
CA GLN A 96 -2.75 -5.78 4.42
C GLN A 96 -2.91 -7.26 4.79
N ALA A 97 -4.01 -7.60 5.49
CA ALA A 97 -4.33 -8.97 5.80
C ALA A 97 -4.82 -9.71 4.55
N GLN A 98 -4.37 -10.95 4.41
CA GLN A 98 -4.99 -11.93 3.53
C GLN A 98 -6.26 -12.45 4.22
N VAL A 99 -7.40 -11.79 4.01
CA VAL A 99 -8.68 -12.25 4.58
C VAL A 99 -9.16 -13.49 3.83
N LYS A 100 -9.21 -14.64 4.52
CA LYS A 100 -9.68 -15.94 3.99
C LYS A 100 -11.19 -15.97 3.72
N GLU A 101 -11.95 -15.09 4.36
CA GLU A 101 -13.39 -14.92 4.14
C GLU A 101 -13.67 -13.45 3.81
N ALA A 102 -14.44 -13.22 2.75
CA ALA A 102 -14.66 -11.91 2.17
C ALA A 102 -15.28 -10.93 3.19
N GLY A 103 -14.49 -9.94 3.65
CA GLY A 103 -14.99 -8.70 4.24
C GLY A 103 -15.13 -8.61 5.76
N ILE A 104 -14.76 -9.64 6.53
CA ILE A 104 -14.70 -9.53 8.01
C ILE A 104 -13.25 -9.34 8.45
N CYS A 105 -12.94 -8.15 8.97
CA CYS A 105 -11.61 -7.86 9.50
C CYS A 105 -11.47 -8.34 10.96
N PRO A 106 -10.29 -8.84 11.37
CA PRO A 106 -10.03 -9.16 12.77
C PRO A 106 -10.20 -7.93 13.67
N SER A 107 -10.41 -8.15 14.97
CA SER A 107 -10.54 -7.06 15.94
C SER A 107 -9.37 -6.08 15.85
N HIS A 108 -9.66 -4.77 15.90
CA HIS A 108 -8.72 -3.64 15.77
C HIS A 108 -8.15 -3.36 14.37
N TRP A 109 -8.43 -4.19 13.37
CA TRP A 109 -8.09 -3.88 11.98
C TRP A 109 -9.07 -2.86 11.40
N LYS A 110 -8.58 -2.02 10.50
CA LYS A 110 -9.40 -1.05 9.76
C LYS A 110 -9.88 -1.70 8.46
N HIS A 111 -11.18 -1.61 8.18
CA HIS A 111 -11.73 -2.05 6.90
C HIS A 111 -11.68 -0.93 5.87
N HIS A 112 -11.44 -1.29 4.61
CA HIS A 112 -11.72 -0.42 3.47
C HIS A 112 -12.06 -1.29 2.25
N GLY A 113 -13.31 -1.24 1.81
CA GLY A 113 -13.84 -2.22 0.87
C GLY A 113 -13.86 -3.63 1.46
N SER A 114 -13.34 -4.61 0.72
CA SER A 114 -13.18 -6.00 1.17
C SER A 114 -11.82 -6.27 1.82
N ASN A 115 -10.96 -5.25 1.95
CA ASN A 115 -9.62 -5.39 2.48
C ASN A 115 -9.53 -4.96 3.95
N CYS A 116 -8.57 -5.56 4.65
CA CYS A 116 -8.30 -5.29 6.06
C CYS A 116 -6.88 -4.80 6.24
N TYR A 117 -6.73 -3.74 7.02
CA TYR A 117 -5.48 -3.03 7.22
C TYR A 117 -5.14 -2.92 8.70
N LEU A 118 -3.92 -3.28 9.07
CA LEU A 118 -3.38 -3.05 10.41
C LEU A 118 -2.33 -1.96 10.36
N ILE A 119 -2.47 -0.98 11.24
CA ILE A 119 -1.44 0.02 11.46
C ILE A 119 -0.42 -0.55 12.44
N VAL A 120 0.84 -0.59 12.04
CA VAL A 120 1.94 -0.97 12.94
C VAL A 120 2.77 0.27 13.24
N THR A 121 2.59 0.83 14.44
CA THR A 121 3.27 2.05 14.89
C THR A 121 4.58 1.78 15.62
N GLY A 122 4.92 0.52 15.90
CA GLY A 122 6.17 0.13 16.56
C GLY A 122 6.45 -1.38 16.47
N PRO A 123 7.72 -1.83 16.56
CA PRO A 123 8.94 -1.02 16.51
C PRO A 123 9.09 -0.34 15.14
N MET A 124 9.95 0.68 15.05
CA MET A 124 10.37 1.22 13.75
C MET A 124 11.49 0.35 13.20
N LEU A 125 11.43 0.02 11.92
CA LEU A 125 12.35 -0.91 11.26
C LEU A 125 12.85 -0.36 9.93
N ASN A 126 13.97 -0.91 9.46
CA ASN A 126 14.37 -0.74 8.08
C ASN A 126 13.38 -1.48 7.16
N TRP A 127 13.38 -1.15 5.87
CA TRP A 127 12.36 -1.70 4.96
C TRP A 127 12.44 -3.23 4.85
N ARG A 128 13.66 -3.78 4.82
CA ARG A 128 13.89 -5.22 4.71
C ARG A 128 13.31 -5.96 5.91
N ASP A 129 13.58 -5.45 7.11
CA ASP A 129 13.06 -6.02 8.34
C ASP A 129 11.53 -5.84 8.38
N ALA A 130 10.99 -4.68 8.02
CA ALA A 130 9.54 -4.42 7.95
C ALA A 130 8.79 -5.40 7.03
N VAL A 131 9.33 -5.70 5.84
CA VAL A 131 8.79 -6.70 4.90
C VAL A 131 8.84 -8.11 5.49
N SER A 132 9.88 -8.42 6.27
CA SER A 132 10.04 -9.75 6.89
C SER A 132 9.27 -9.94 8.20
N THR A 133 8.86 -8.86 8.87
CA THR A 133 8.41 -8.88 10.28
C THR A 133 6.98 -9.35 10.48
N SER A 134 6.20 -9.55 9.44
CA SER A 134 4.77 -9.74 9.61
C SER A 134 4.35 -11.19 9.46
N GLY A 135 4.34 -11.91 10.60
CA GLY A 135 3.40 -13.03 10.79
C GLY A 135 1.92 -12.64 10.61
N LEU A 136 1.66 -11.37 10.31
CA LEU A 136 0.37 -10.72 10.08
C LEU A 136 0.09 -10.43 8.59
N GLY A 137 1.04 -10.63 7.68
CA GLY A 137 0.88 -10.40 6.22
C GLY A 137 1.76 -9.28 5.64
N PRO A 138 1.91 -9.19 4.31
CA PRO A 138 2.88 -8.27 3.70
C PRO A 138 2.56 -6.79 3.93
N LEU A 139 3.56 -5.92 3.73
CA LEU A 139 3.32 -4.49 3.55
C LEU A 139 2.32 -4.26 2.41
N ILE A 140 1.48 -3.23 2.57
CA ILE A 140 0.41 -2.91 1.62
C ILE A 140 0.94 -2.65 0.20
N ASN A 141 0.17 -3.15 -0.78
CA ASN A 141 0.28 -2.76 -2.18
C ASN A 141 -0.81 -1.72 -2.49
N VAL A 142 -0.43 -0.54 -2.95
CA VAL A 142 -1.39 0.53 -3.28
C VAL A 142 -1.69 0.49 -4.78
N LYS A 143 -2.65 -0.36 -5.17
CA LYS A 143 -2.99 -0.66 -6.57
C LYS A 143 -4.10 0.21 -7.14
N LYS A 144 -4.21 0.27 -8.47
CA LYS A 144 -5.31 0.93 -9.18
C LYS A 144 -6.65 0.26 -8.88
N ALA A 145 -7.72 1.06 -8.78
CA ALA A 145 -9.07 0.53 -8.62
C ALA A 145 -9.54 -0.30 -9.80
N ILE A 146 -9.81 -1.59 -9.57
CA ILE A 146 -10.59 -2.41 -10.49
C ILE A 146 -12.05 -1.95 -10.38
N GLY A 147 -12.55 -1.27 -11.41
CA GLY A 147 -13.98 -0.99 -11.53
C GLY A 147 -14.75 -2.31 -11.63
N SER A 148 -15.87 -2.43 -10.92
CA SER A 148 -16.78 -3.58 -11.05
C SER A 148 -17.19 -3.75 -12.52
N GLY A 149 -16.59 -4.71 -13.23
CA GLY A 149 -16.86 -4.94 -14.64
C GLY A 149 -15.79 -5.65 -15.47
N GLN A 150 -14.57 -5.86 -14.96
CA GLN A 150 -13.59 -6.71 -15.66
C GLN A 150 -13.57 -8.11 -15.06
N THR A 151 -14.41 -9.00 -15.61
CA THR A 151 -14.15 -10.43 -15.55
C THR A 151 -12.81 -10.67 -16.26
N VAL A 152 -11.83 -11.18 -15.51
CA VAL A 152 -10.66 -11.86 -16.07
C VAL A 152 -11.18 -13.05 -16.89
N ASN A 153 -11.34 -12.84 -18.18
CA ASN A 153 -11.48 -13.93 -19.13
C ASN A 153 -10.07 -14.40 -19.43
N ASN A 154 -9.63 -15.44 -18.73
CA ASN A 154 -8.51 -16.26 -19.18
C ASN A 154 -8.94 -16.90 -20.51
N LEU A 155 -8.28 -16.52 -21.60
CA LEU A 155 -8.22 -17.29 -22.84
C LEU A 155 -6.92 -18.09 -22.85
#